data_AF-A0A946JTA2-F1
#
_entry.id   AF-A0A946JTA2-F1
#
_cell.length_a   1.000
_cell.length_b   1.000
_cell.length_c   1.000
_cell.angle_alpha   90.00
_cell.angle_beta   90.00
_cell.angle_gamma   90.00
#
_symmetry.space_group_name_H-M   'P 1'
#
loop_
_entity.id
_entity.type
_entity.pdbx_description
1 polymer ?
#
loop_
_entity_poly.entity_id
_entity_poly.type
_entity_poly.pdbx_seq_one_letter_code
_entity_poly.pdbx_strand_id
1 'polypeptide(L)'
;MKKMIILFLFASIWSQENIAEGMTGDDLLDYLRLNYKTSSTLGYDHARDTLYLQIERTNGEVKGVYTHYTAPLPDGIDPSGYLYVNG
;
A
#
# COMPACT_ATOMS: atom_id res chain seq x y z
N MET A 1 -15.36 -35.24 -5.74
CA MET A 1 -14.87 -34.00 -5.08
C MET A 1 -13.37 -34.06 -4.75
N LYS A 2 -12.87 -34.99 -3.93
CA LYS A 2 -11.42 -35.12 -3.63
C LYS A 2 -10.52 -35.24 -4.88
N LYS A 3 -10.94 -36.00 -5.90
CA LYS A 3 -10.20 -36.15 -7.17
C LYS A 3 -10.10 -34.84 -8.00
N MET A 4 -11.11 -33.96 -7.92
CA MET A 4 -11.08 -32.64 -8.57
C MET A 4 -10.18 -31.65 -7.82
N ILE A 5 -10.17 -31.71 -6.48
CA ILE A 5 -9.25 -30.90 -5.66
C ILE A 5 -7.79 -31.25 -5.96
N ILE A 6 -7.48 -32.55 -6.11
CA ILE A 6 -6.13 -33.02 -6.46
C ILE A 6 -5.72 -32.53 -7.86
N LEU A 7 -6.64 -32.55 -8.83
CA LEU A 7 -6.37 -32.06 -10.19
C LEU A 7 -6.11 -30.54 -10.22
N PHE A 8 -6.84 -29.77 -9.41
CA PHE A 8 -6.66 -28.32 -9.31
C PHE A 8 -5.31 -27.96 -8.67
N LEU A 9 -4.89 -28.68 -7.63
CA LEU A 9 -3.58 -28.50 -6.99
C LEU A 9 -2.41 -28.87 -7.91
N PHE A 10 -2.59 -29.85 -8.81
CA PHE A 10 -1.57 -30.20 -9.81
C PHE A 10 -1.40 -29.11 -10.87
N ALA A 11 -2.48 -28.45 -11.30
CA ALA A 11 -2.42 -27.39 -12.32
C ALA A 11 -1.60 -26.17 -11.86
N SER A 12 -1.62 -25.84 -10.56
CA SER A 12 -0.83 -24.73 -9.99
C SER A 12 0.69 -24.94 -10.02
N ILE A 13 1.18 -26.17 -10.20
CA ILE A 13 2.61 -26.47 -10.29
C ILE A 13 3.15 -26.13 -11.70
N TRP A 14 2.32 -26.26 -12.74
CA TRP A 14 2.68 -26.00 -14.13
C TRP A 14 2.67 -24.51 -14.52
N SER A 15 2.23 -23.64 -13.61
CA SER A 15 2.14 -22.19 -13.85
C SER A 15 3.34 -21.41 -13.28
N GLN A 16 4.37 -22.10 -12.78
CA GLN A 16 5.55 -21.45 -12.20
C GLN A 16 6.67 -21.35 -13.25
N GLU A 17 7.27 -20.17 -13.33
CA GLU A 17 8.45 -19.90 -14.14
C GLU A 17 9.57 -19.41 -13.21
N ASN A 18 10.79 -19.90 -13.41
CA ASN A 18 11.96 -19.40 -12.69
C ASN A 18 12.36 -18.04 -13.28
N ILE A 19 12.50 -17.04 -12.42
CA ILE A 19 13.04 -15.74 -12.80
C ILE A 19 14.51 -15.65 -12.39
N ALA A 20 15.33 -14.97 -13.19
CA ALA A 20 16.76 -14.75 -12.90
C ALA A 20 17.56 -16.05 -12.66
N GLU A 21 17.32 -17.09 -13.47
CA GLU A 21 17.94 -18.40 -13.29
C GLU A 21 19.48 -18.32 -13.28
N GLY A 22 20.10 -18.93 -12.27
CA GLY A 22 21.56 -18.95 -12.10
C GLY A 22 22.19 -17.64 -11.63
N MET A 23 21.42 -16.55 -11.50
CA MET A 23 21.93 -15.26 -10.99
C MET A 23 22.01 -15.25 -9.46
N THR A 24 23.04 -14.60 -8.92
CA THR A 24 23.21 -14.41 -7.47
C THR A 24 23.82 -13.05 -7.17
N GLY A 25 23.76 -12.60 -5.91
CA GLY A 25 24.41 -11.36 -5.47
C GLY A 25 23.87 -10.11 -6.18
N ASP A 26 24.79 -9.23 -6.58
CA ASP A 26 24.46 -7.94 -7.18
C ASP A 26 23.79 -8.09 -8.57
N ASP A 27 24.21 -9.08 -9.36
CA ASP A 27 23.60 -9.36 -10.67
C ASP A 27 22.10 -9.71 -10.54
N LEU A 28 21.75 -10.50 -9.53
CA LEU A 28 20.36 -10.81 -9.22
C LEU A 28 19.60 -9.56 -8.75
N LEU A 29 20.22 -8.75 -7.90
CA LEU A 29 19.59 -7.54 -7.37
C LEU A 29 19.28 -6.52 -8.46
N ASP A 30 20.20 -6.33 -9.40
CA ASP A 30 20.03 -5.41 -10.52
C ASP A 30 18.98 -5.92 -11.51
N TYR A 31 18.96 -7.23 -11.80
CA TYR A 31 17.89 -7.84 -12.58
C TYR A 31 16.51 -7.60 -11.94
N LEU A 32 16.38 -7.83 -10.63
CA LEU A 32 15.11 -7.62 -9.93
C LEU A 32 14.68 -6.15 -9.95
N ARG A 33 15.62 -5.22 -9.76
CA ARG A 33 15.32 -3.79 -9.82
C ARG A 33 14.90 -3.34 -11.20
N LEU A 34 15.56 -3.82 -12.25
CA LEU A 34 15.25 -3.43 -13.62
C LEU A 34 13.88 -3.95 -14.07
N ASN A 35 13.53 -5.17 -13.67
CA ASN A 35 12.37 -5.87 -14.23
C ASN A 35 11.12 -5.83 -13.33
N TYR A 36 11.28 -5.70 -12.01
CA TYR A 36 10.17 -5.86 -11.05
C TYR A 36 10.00 -4.69 -10.09
N LYS A 37 10.93 -3.73 -10.06
CA LYS A 37 10.72 -2.50 -9.28
C LYS A 37 9.63 -1.67 -9.97
N THR A 38 8.61 -1.30 -9.21
CA THR A 38 7.60 -0.37 -9.70
C THR A 38 8.23 1.00 -9.99
N SER A 39 7.74 1.69 -11.02
CA SER A 39 8.20 3.04 -11.36
C SER A 39 7.84 4.08 -10.29
N SER A 40 6.79 3.81 -9.52
CA SER A 40 6.34 4.64 -8.40
C SER A 40 5.70 3.76 -7.32
N THR A 41 5.64 4.29 -6.11
CA THR A 41 4.80 3.76 -5.04
C THR A 41 3.41 4.38 -5.12
N LEU A 42 2.36 3.60 -4.87
CA LEU A 42 1.03 4.14 -4.60
C LEU A 42 1.14 4.90 -3.27
N GLY A 43 1.18 6.23 -3.29
CA GLY A 43 1.22 7.04 -2.07
C GLY A 43 0.02 6.77 -1.18
N TYR A 44 0.05 7.28 0.06
CA TYR A 44 -1.03 7.05 1.04
C TYR A 44 -1.97 8.26 1.21
N ASP A 45 -1.82 9.28 0.38
CA ASP A 45 -2.54 10.56 0.50
C ASP A 45 -4.05 10.36 0.38
N HIS A 46 -4.51 9.66 -0.65
CA HIS A 46 -5.94 9.44 -0.85
C HIS A 46 -6.59 8.63 0.30
N ALA A 47 -5.85 7.70 0.90
CA ALA A 47 -6.31 6.94 2.05
C ALA A 47 -6.40 7.85 3.29
N ARG A 48 -5.40 8.71 3.51
CA ARG A 48 -5.40 9.71 4.59
C ARG A 48 -6.47 10.77 4.42
N ASP A 49 -6.70 11.25 3.21
CA ASP A 49 -7.76 12.23 2.93
C ASP A 49 -9.14 11.66 3.28
N THR A 50 -9.39 10.42 2.85
CA THR A 50 -10.61 9.70 3.21
C THR A 50 -10.74 9.54 4.72
N LEU A 51 -9.68 9.06 5.38
CA LEU A 51 -9.67 8.87 6.83
C LEU A 51 -9.96 10.18 7.57
N TYR A 52 -9.20 11.24 7.28
CA TYR A 52 -9.27 12.49 8.02
C TYR A 52 -10.52 13.30 7.71
N LEU A 53 -11.04 13.26 6.48
CA LEU A 53 -12.20 14.08 6.10
C LEU A 53 -13.54 13.38 6.33
N GLN A 54 -13.62 12.07 6.05
CA GLN A 54 -14.89 11.35 6.02
C GLN A 54 -15.14 10.50 7.27
N ILE A 55 -14.07 10.04 7.94
CA ILE A 55 -14.17 9.09 9.05
C ILE A 55 -13.89 9.78 10.39
N GLU A 56 -12.77 10.49 10.50
CA GLU A 56 -12.27 11.02 11.77
C GLU A 56 -12.59 12.50 11.99
N ARG A 57 -13.11 13.21 10.99
CA ARG A 57 -13.46 14.63 11.14
C ARG A 57 -14.71 14.78 12.00
N THR A 58 -14.54 15.38 13.16
CA THR A 58 -15.66 15.71 14.05
C THR A 58 -15.60 17.19 14.39
N ASN A 59 -16.70 17.92 14.16
CA ASN A 59 -16.81 19.36 14.42
C ASN A 59 -15.69 20.21 13.79
N GLY A 60 -15.20 19.80 12.61
CA GLY A 60 -14.13 20.52 11.90
C GLY A 60 -12.72 20.24 12.43
N GLU A 61 -12.54 19.22 13.28
CA GLU A 61 -11.26 18.83 13.86
C GLU A 61 -10.97 17.35 13.62
N VAL A 62 -9.69 16.99 13.63
CA VAL A 62 -9.22 15.60 13.60
C VAL A 62 -8.44 15.34 14.88
N LYS A 63 -8.75 14.23 15.55
CA LYS A 63 -8.14 13.87 16.84
C LYS A 63 -7.28 12.62 16.70
N GLY A 64 -6.03 12.72 17.13
CA GLY A 64 -5.13 11.57 17.27
C GLY A 64 -5.63 10.62 18.35
N VAL A 65 -5.89 9.37 17.96
CA VAL A 65 -6.40 8.31 18.86
C VAL A 65 -5.46 8.07 20.04
N TYR A 66 -4.14 8.04 19.80
CA TYR A 66 -3.14 7.66 20.81
C TYR A 66 -2.54 8.84 21.57
N THR A 67 -2.50 10.01 20.95
CA THR A 67 -1.88 11.21 21.55
C THR A 67 -2.90 12.13 22.20
N HIS A 68 -4.19 11.96 21.86
CA HIS A 68 -5.26 12.92 22.14
C HIS A 68 -5.00 14.33 21.61
N TYR A 69 -3.99 14.49 20.75
CA TYR A 69 -3.74 15.73 20.04
C TYR A 69 -4.87 15.99 19.05
N THR A 70 -5.29 17.23 18.94
CA THR A 70 -6.36 17.65 18.04
C THR A 70 -5.85 18.76 17.15
N ALA A 71 -6.08 18.64 15.85
CA ALA A 71 -5.79 19.67 14.87
C ALA A 71 -7.10 20.11 14.19
N PRO A 72 -7.27 21.42 13.91
CA PRO A 72 -8.35 21.87 13.08
C PRO A 72 -8.15 21.34 11.65
N LEU A 73 -9.25 21.05 10.96
CA LEU A 73 -9.26 20.73 9.54
C LEU A 73 -10.37 21.56 8.89
N PRO A 74 -10.06 22.72 8.29
CA PRO A 74 -11.02 23.54 7.56
C PRO A 74 -11.70 22.83 6.39
N ASP A 75 -12.86 23.34 5.95
CA ASP A 75 -13.55 22.80 4.76
C ASP A 75 -12.79 23.14 3.47
N GLY A 76 -12.85 22.22 2.50
CA GLY A 76 -12.39 22.46 1.13
C GLY A 76 -10.87 22.45 0.92
N ILE A 77 -10.09 21.97 1.91
CA ILE A 77 -8.64 21.82 1.80
C ILE A 77 -8.23 20.35 1.70
N ASP A 78 -7.05 20.09 1.13
CA ASP A 78 -6.41 18.77 1.11
C ASP A 78 -6.03 18.35 2.55
N PRO A 79 -6.70 17.33 3.14
CA PRO A 79 -6.44 16.93 4.51
C PRO A 79 -5.04 16.40 4.73
N SER A 80 -4.54 15.53 3.85
CA SER A 80 -3.21 14.92 4.01
C SER A 80 -2.10 15.97 3.90
N GLY A 81 -2.23 16.91 2.95
CA GLY A 81 -1.31 18.04 2.82
C GLY A 81 -1.37 18.99 4.03
N TYR A 82 -2.57 19.36 4.47
CA TYR A 82 -2.74 20.31 5.58
C TYR A 82 -2.25 19.73 6.91
N LEU A 83 -2.66 18.49 7.24
CA LEU A 83 -2.30 17.86 8.52
C LEU A 83 -0.84 17.39 8.54
N TYR A 84 -0.18 17.20 7.39
CA TYR A 84 1.26 16.99 7.38
C TYR A 84 2.04 18.19 7.92
N VAL A 85 1.53 19.41 7.70
CA VAL A 85 2.17 20.66 8.12
C VAL A 85 1.68 21.12 9.49
N ASN A 86 0.41 20.90 9.82
CA ASN A 86 -0.27 21.50 10.97
C ASN A 86 -0.75 20.48 12.03
N GLY A 87 -0.51 19.19 11.82
CA GLY A 87 -1.01 18.09 12.64
C GLY A 87 0.05 17.37 13.48
#